data_AF-A0A3Q0JLG7-F1
#
_entry.id   AF-A0A3Q0JLG7-F1
#
_cell.length_a   1.000
_cell.length_b   1.000
_cell.length_c   1.000
_cell.angle_alpha   90.00
_cell.angle_beta   90.00
_cell.angle_gamma   90.00
#
_symmetry.space_group_name_H-M   'P 1'
#
loop_
_entity.id
_entity.type
_entity.pdbx_description
1 polymer ?
#
loop_
_entity_poly.entity_id
_entity_poly.type
_entity_poly.pdbx_seq_one_letter_code
_entity_poly.pdbx_strand_id
1 'polypeptide(L)'
;LLHRVILLSGSGLSPWAIQRDPLAVKRKVAEQTGCHGDLLEDDIAPCLRGKSLQELLDVRLEPLRFLPGFAPFVDGAVIASSVMSSVSLSDVGILSGNKEGPGYELADFPDRDLLFCLTSTESYLDLSAQDLEFGFNETRRDRILRTFVRNAYYFHLNEIFSTLKNEYTDWERPVLSALNYRDATLEVLSDGHTVAPLIRVGHLHALRGGRSYFLHFRHQTSERDYYPQ
;
A
#
# COMPACT_ATOMS: atom_id res chain seq x y z
N LEU A 1 22.17 -12.74 -8.70
CA LEU A 1 21.16 -13.81 -8.53
C LEU A 1 20.01 -13.67 -9.54
N LEU A 2 19.46 -12.48 -9.78
CA LEU A 2 18.41 -12.25 -10.78
C LEU A 2 18.84 -11.16 -11.76
N HIS A 3 18.44 -11.19 -13.03
CA HIS A 3 18.80 -10.16 -14.03
C HIS A 3 17.64 -9.26 -14.48
N ARG A 4 16.41 -9.66 -14.15
CA ARG A 4 15.19 -8.94 -14.52
C ARG A 4 14.20 -9.01 -13.37
N VAL A 5 13.42 -7.95 -13.23
CA VAL A 5 12.40 -7.77 -12.21
C VAL A 5 11.08 -7.45 -12.91
N ILE A 6 10.01 -8.14 -12.53
CA ILE A 6 8.65 -7.84 -12.99
C ILE A 6 7.81 -7.51 -11.76
N LEU A 7 7.27 -6.30 -11.69
CA LEU A 7 6.38 -5.84 -10.63
C LEU A 7 4.95 -5.70 -11.18
N LEU A 8 3.99 -6.44 -10.62
CA LEU A 8 2.59 -6.40 -11.04
C LEU A 8 1.76 -5.81 -9.91
N SER A 9 1.17 -4.62 -10.13
CA SER A 9 0.23 -3.99 -9.20
C SER A 9 0.74 -3.87 -7.75
N GLY A 10 2.04 -3.65 -7.57
CA GLY A 10 2.64 -3.60 -6.24
C GLY A 10 4.12 -3.23 -6.24
N SER A 11 4.53 -2.51 -5.20
CA SER A 11 5.93 -2.11 -5.00
C SER A 11 6.28 -2.07 -3.51
N GLY A 12 7.58 -2.08 -3.19
CA GLY A 12 8.04 -1.89 -1.80
C GLY A 12 7.69 -0.51 -1.22
N LEU A 13 7.31 0.47 -2.05
CA LEU A 13 6.88 1.81 -1.63
C LEU A 13 5.38 1.89 -1.33
N SER A 14 4.61 0.84 -1.63
CA SER A 14 3.19 0.82 -1.34
C SER A 14 2.95 0.84 0.18
N PRO A 15 1.93 1.57 0.70
CA PRO A 15 1.69 1.67 2.15
C PRO A 15 1.45 0.32 2.85
N TRP A 16 1.01 -0.68 2.08
CA TRP A 16 0.76 -2.05 2.52
C TRP A 16 1.95 -3.01 2.39
N ALA A 17 3.10 -2.56 1.88
CA ALA A 17 4.24 -3.45 1.60
C ALA A 17 5.15 -3.71 2.81
N ILE A 18 5.22 -2.77 3.77
CA ILE A 18 6.11 -2.83 4.93
C ILE A 18 5.30 -2.61 6.22
N GLN A 19 5.59 -3.42 7.25
CA GLN A 19 5.02 -3.26 8.58
C GLN A 19 5.66 -2.05 9.29
N ARG A 20 4.82 -1.09 9.66
CA ARG A 20 5.20 0.17 10.32
C ARG A 20 5.39 0.01 11.83
N ASP A 21 4.69 -0.93 12.46
CA ASP A 21 4.79 -1.23 13.89
C ASP A 21 4.96 -2.75 14.13
N PRO A 22 6.16 -3.29 13.83
CA PRO A 22 6.43 -4.72 14.02
C PRO A 22 6.35 -5.14 15.49
N LEU A 23 6.57 -4.21 16.43
CA LEU A 23 6.49 -4.50 17.86
C LEU A 23 5.03 -4.70 18.32
N ALA A 24 4.07 -3.92 17.81
CA ALA A 24 2.66 -4.18 18.07
C ALA A 24 2.22 -5.55 17.54
N VAL A 25 2.71 -5.95 16.36
CA VAL A 25 2.46 -7.30 15.82
C VAL A 25 3.08 -8.37 16.73
N LYS A 26 4.35 -8.22 17.12
CA LYS A 26 5.04 -9.13 18.06
C LYS A 26 4.26 -9.27 19.37
N ARG A 27 3.74 -8.17 19.91
CA ARG A 27 2.90 -8.16 21.12
C ARG A 27 1.61 -8.94 20.94
N LYS A 28 0.90 -8.76 19.83
CA LYS A 28 -0.32 -9.51 19.55
C LYS A 28 -0.08 -11.02 19.39
N VAL A 29 1.02 -11.39 18.73
CA VAL A 29 1.44 -12.79 18.62
C VAL A 29 1.75 -13.37 20.00
N ALA A 30 2.56 -12.67 20.80
CA ALA A 30 2.92 -13.09 22.16
C ALA A 30 1.68 -13.28 23.06
N GLU A 31 0.74 -12.34 23.03
CA GLU A 31 -0.52 -12.40 23.79
C GLU A 31 -1.35 -13.64 23.42
N GLN A 32 -1.54 -13.91 22.13
CA GLN A 32 -2.42 -15.00 21.68
C GLN A 32 -1.77 -16.39 21.78
N THR A 33 -0.44 -16.47 21.71
CA THR A 33 0.31 -17.72 21.86
C THR A 33 0.78 -17.97 23.30
N GLY A 34 0.60 -17.02 24.22
CA GLY A 34 1.14 -17.14 25.59
C GLY A 34 2.67 -17.19 25.66
N CYS A 35 3.37 -16.75 24.61
CA CYS A 35 4.83 -16.61 24.61
C CYS A 35 5.21 -15.25 25.20
N HIS A 36 5.43 -15.22 26.52
CA HIS A 36 5.76 -14.01 27.27
C HIS A 36 7.28 -13.72 27.33
N GLY A 37 7.63 -12.47 27.62
CA GLY A 37 9.01 -11.99 27.75
C GLY A 37 9.06 -10.46 27.68
N ASP A 38 10.26 -9.88 27.76
CA ASP A 38 10.50 -8.50 27.35
C ASP A 38 10.49 -8.44 25.82
N LEU A 39 9.38 -8.00 25.23
CA LEU A 39 9.22 -8.04 23.78
C LEU A 39 10.14 -7.07 23.02
N LEU A 40 10.80 -6.13 23.69
CA LEU A 40 11.80 -5.27 23.05
C LEU A 40 13.12 -6.01 22.86
N GLU A 41 13.59 -6.68 23.91
CA GLU A 41 14.93 -7.28 23.96
C GLU A 41 14.93 -8.79 23.69
N ASP A 42 13.88 -9.50 24.10
CA ASP A 42 13.83 -10.97 24.06
C ASP A 42 13.42 -11.50 22.68
N ASP A 43 14.12 -12.54 22.22
CA ASP A 43 13.65 -13.38 21.12
C ASP A 43 12.63 -14.41 21.64
N ILE A 44 11.37 -14.24 21.26
CA ILE A 44 10.28 -15.17 21.61
C ILE A 44 10.20 -16.37 20.66
N ALA A 45 11.01 -16.44 19.60
CA ALA A 45 11.00 -17.54 18.63
C ALA A 45 11.23 -18.93 19.25
N PRO A 46 12.09 -19.13 20.27
CA PRO A 46 12.21 -20.44 20.93
C PRO A 46 10.88 -20.96 21.49
N CYS A 47 10.07 -20.08 22.09
CA CYS A 47 8.72 -20.44 22.56
C CYS A 47 7.79 -20.73 21.39
N LEU A 48 7.78 -19.87 20.37
CA LEU A 48 6.90 -20.02 19.20
C LEU A 48 7.16 -21.32 18.44
N ARG A 49 8.42 -21.77 18.35
CA ARG A 49 8.77 -23.06 17.73
C ARG A 49 8.20 -24.27 18.48
N GLY A 50 7.83 -24.12 19.75
CA GLY A 50 7.17 -25.16 20.55
C GLY A 50 5.64 -25.18 20.40
N LYS A 51 5.05 -24.21 19.70
CA LYS A 51 3.60 -24.15 19.48
C LYS A 51 3.16 -25.03 18.32
N SER A 52 1.92 -25.49 18.37
CA SER A 52 1.34 -26.23 17.25
C SER A 52 1.15 -25.31 16.04
N LEU A 53 1.21 -25.86 14.83
CA LEU A 53 0.94 -25.09 13.62
C LEU A 53 -0.45 -24.44 13.66
N GLN A 54 -1.44 -25.15 14.20
CA GLN A 54 -2.80 -24.64 14.31
C GLN A 54 -2.85 -23.40 15.23
N GLU A 55 -2.19 -23.44 16.39
CA GLU A 55 -2.11 -22.30 17.30
C GLU A 55 -1.44 -21.08 16.65
N LEU A 56 -0.41 -21.30 15.83
CA LEU A 56 0.25 -20.21 15.09
C LEU A 56 -0.64 -19.62 13.98
N LEU A 57 -1.39 -20.46 13.27
CA LEU A 57 -2.31 -20.02 12.20
C LEU A 57 -3.58 -19.36 12.75
N ASP A 58 -3.97 -19.71 13.99
CA ASP A 58 -5.12 -19.11 14.68
C ASP A 58 -4.83 -17.71 15.21
N VAL A 59 -3.57 -17.24 15.16
CA VAL A 59 -3.22 -15.86 15.52
C VAL A 59 -3.89 -14.87 14.57
N ARG A 60 -4.82 -14.08 15.11
CA ARG A 60 -5.54 -13.06 14.34
C ARG A 60 -4.96 -11.69 14.61
N LEU A 61 -4.50 -11.05 13.55
CA LEU A 61 -4.22 -9.62 13.56
C LEU A 61 -5.46 -8.87 13.09
N GLU A 62 -5.73 -7.73 13.71
CA GLU A 62 -6.71 -6.75 13.24
C GLU A 62 -5.96 -5.55 12.66
N PRO A 63 -5.41 -5.67 11.44
CA PRO A 63 -4.68 -4.56 10.84
C PRO A 63 -5.63 -3.39 10.59
N LEU A 64 -5.09 -2.18 10.74
CA LEU A 64 -5.80 -0.98 10.30
C LEU A 64 -6.06 -1.09 8.80
N ARG A 65 -7.24 -0.64 8.36
CA ARG A 65 -7.59 -0.64 6.94
C ARG A 65 -6.46 0.00 6.11
N PHE A 66 -6.11 -0.64 5.00
CA PHE A 66 -5.04 -0.24 4.07
C PHE A 66 -3.60 -0.45 4.53
N LEU A 67 -3.39 -0.96 5.74
CA LEU A 67 -2.08 -1.34 6.24
C LEU A 67 -1.98 -2.87 6.34
N PRO A 68 -0.75 -3.42 6.33
CA PRO A 68 -0.59 -4.86 6.40
C PRO A 68 -0.71 -5.37 7.84
N GLY A 69 -1.08 -6.65 7.96
CA GLY A 69 -0.93 -7.42 9.20
C GLY A 69 0.51 -7.92 9.32
N PHE A 70 0.75 -9.17 8.93
CA PHE A 70 2.10 -9.69 8.79
C PHE A 70 2.72 -9.18 7.48
N ALA A 71 3.83 -8.45 7.57
CA ALA A 71 4.58 -7.95 6.41
C ALA A 71 6.07 -7.83 6.76
N PRO A 72 6.95 -7.73 5.73
CA PRO A 72 8.35 -7.37 5.94
C PRO A 72 8.47 -6.10 6.79
N PHE A 73 9.50 -6.03 7.63
CA PHE A 73 9.80 -4.86 8.45
C PHE A 73 11.28 -4.52 8.36
N VAL A 74 11.61 -3.29 8.72
CA VAL A 74 12.97 -2.78 8.71
C VAL A 74 13.74 -3.42 9.86
N ASP A 75 14.64 -4.36 9.55
CA ASP A 75 15.42 -5.14 10.53
C ASP A 75 16.90 -4.73 10.59
N GLY A 76 17.36 -3.90 9.66
CA GLY A 76 18.76 -3.47 9.54
C GLY A 76 19.70 -4.54 8.97
N ALA A 77 19.19 -5.74 8.68
CA ALA A 77 19.97 -6.86 8.13
C ALA A 77 19.61 -7.13 6.67
N VAL A 78 18.33 -7.39 6.40
CA VAL A 78 17.80 -7.62 5.04
C VAL A 78 17.23 -6.32 4.47
N ILE A 79 16.49 -5.57 5.30
CA ILE A 79 15.92 -4.27 4.93
C ILE A 79 16.63 -3.20 5.75
N ALA A 80 17.45 -2.39 5.06
CA ALA A 80 18.27 -1.36 5.68
C ALA A 80 17.43 -0.31 6.44
N SER A 81 17.95 0.18 7.57
CA SER A 81 17.28 1.17 8.42
C SER A 81 16.95 2.47 7.70
N SER A 82 17.70 2.81 6.66
CA SER A 82 17.49 3.98 5.81
C SER A 82 16.14 3.93 5.07
N VAL A 83 15.59 2.74 4.81
CA VAL A 83 14.28 2.54 4.17
C VAL A 83 13.17 3.11 5.04
N MET A 84 13.33 3.16 6.36
CA MET A 84 12.31 3.70 7.27
C MET A 84 11.98 5.17 7.00
N SER A 85 12.96 5.95 6.52
CA SER A 85 12.76 7.34 6.09
C SER A 85 11.92 7.43 4.80
N SER A 86 12.01 6.41 3.94
CA SER A 86 11.24 6.34 2.69
C SER A 86 9.78 5.97 2.86
N VAL A 87 9.47 5.19 3.90
CA VAL A 87 8.10 4.75 4.21
C VAL A 87 7.34 5.79 5.05
N SER A 88 8.07 6.64 5.78
CA SER A 88 7.50 7.64 6.71
C SER A 88 7.24 9.01 6.07
N LEU A 89 7.96 9.37 5.00
CA LEU A 89 7.83 10.68 4.36
C LEU A 89 6.89 10.63 3.17
N SER A 90 5.72 11.22 3.36
CA SER A 90 4.89 11.72 2.26
C SER A 90 5.61 12.91 1.61
N ASP A 91 6.23 12.61 0.49
CA ASP A 91 6.35 13.48 -0.69
C ASP A 91 6.42 15.00 -0.48
N VAL A 92 7.65 15.52 -0.36
CA VAL A 92 7.98 16.92 -0.75
C VAL A 92 9.15 16.96 -1.76
N GLY A 93 9.63 15.81 -2.24
CA GLY A 93 10.90 15.73 -3.00
C GLY A 93 10.82 15.26 -4.45
N ILE A 94 9.63 15.00 -5.02
CA ILE A 94 9.47 14.35 -6.34
C ILE A 94 10.18 15.11 -7.47
N LEU A 95 10.34 16.42 -7.34
CA LEU A 95 10.87 17.29 -8.40
C LEU A 95 12.32 17.71 -8.23
N SER A 96 13.00 17.34 -7.14
CA SER A 96 14.35 17.85 -6.90
C SER A 96 15.44 17.18 -7.75
N GLY A 97 15.14 16.14 -8.55
CA GLY A 97 16.15 15.41 -9.33
C GLY A 97 17.24 14.77 -8.45
N ASN A 98 17.05 14.76 -7.13
CA ASN A 98 18.01 14.26 -6.17
C ASN A 98 17.98 12.74 -6.24
N LYS A 99 19.12 12.16 -6.61
CA LYS A 99 19.34 10.70 -6.68
C LYS A 99 19.26 9.98 -5.33
N GLU A 100 18.92 10.71 -4.26
CA GLU A 100 18.90 10.27 -2.85
C GLU A 100 17.57 10.66 -2.15
N GLY A 101 16.51 10.95 -2.93
CA GLY A 101 15.17 11.24 -2.37
C GLY A 101 14.52 10.01 -1.70
N PRO A 102 13.49 10.19 -0.84
CA PRO A 102 12.85 9.09 -0.14
C PRO A 102 12.42 7.98 -1.12
N GLY A 103 12.75 6.73 -0.81
CA GLY A 103 12.34 5.55 -1.59
C GLY A 103 13.37 5.07 -2.61
N TYR A 104 14.52 5.74 -2.70
CA TYR A 104 15.56 5.40 -3.65
C TYR A 104 16.13 3.99 -3.47
N GLU A 105 16.22 3.50 -2.24
CA GLU A 105 16.83 2.20 -1.90
C GLU A 105 15.99 1.04 -2.44
N LEU A 106 14.66 1.22 -2.39
CA LEU A 106 13.69 0.27 -2.91
C LEU A 106 13.63 0.27 -4.45
N ALA A 107 14.35 1.17 -5.10
CA ALA A 107 14.56 1.22 -6.55
C ALA A 107 16.04 1.06 -6.95
N ASP A 108 16.93 0.70 -6.01
CA ASP A 108 18.38 0.67 -6.23
C ASP A 108 18.87 -0.64 -6.86
N PHE A 109 18.45 -0.88 -8.10
CA PHE A 109 18.87 -2.04 -8.87
C PHE A 109 19.01 -1.72 -10.37
N PRO A 110 19.70 -0.61 -10.76
CA PRO A 110 19.71 -0.13 -12.15
C PRO A 110 20.37 -1.11 -13.13
N ASP A 111 21.14 -2.09 -12.63
CA ASP A 111 21.76 -3.13 -13.43
C ASP A 111 20.79 -4.26 -13.83
N ARG A 112 19.53 -4.20 -13.37
CA ARG A 112 18.47 -5.16 -13.70
C ARG A 112 17.41 -4.51 -14.59
N ASP A 113 16.88 -5.28 -15.54
CA ASP A 113 15.76 -4.78 -16.33
C ASP A 113 14.49 -4.80 -15.49
N LEU A 114 13.73 -3.71 -15.49
CA LEU A 114 12.48 -3.58 -14.77
C LEU A 114 11.31 -3.53 -15.75
N LEU A 115 10.37 -4.45 -15.62
CA LEU A 115 9.02 -4.31 -16.17
C LEU A 115 8.06 -4.08 -15.00
N PHE A 116 7.21 -3.07 -15.08
CA PHE A 116 6.16 -2.87 -14.10
C PHE A 116 4.81 -2.64 -14.76
N CYS A 117 3.77 -3.17 -14.13
CA CYS A 117 2.42 -3.21 -14.69
C CYS A 117 1.39 -2.70 -13.68
N LEU A 118 0.40 -1.98 -14.21
CA LEU A 118 -0.80 -1.57 -13.48
C LEU A 118 -2.05 -2.04 -14.21
N THR A 119 -3.16 -2.17 -13.47
CA THR A 119 -4.51 -2.31 -14.01
C THR A 119 -5.28 -0.99 -13.90
N SER A 120 -6.41 -0.86 -14.61
CA SER A 120 -7.23 0.35 -14.54
C SER A 120 -7.81 0.62 -13.14
N THR A 121 -7.95 -0.40 -12.28
CA THR A 121 -8.57 -0.28 -10.96
C THR A 121 -7.90 -1.24 -9.99
N GLU A 122 -6.92 -0.72 -9.25
CA GLU A 122 -6.13 -1.51 -8.30
C GLU A 122 -6.84 -1.71 -6.95
N SER A 123 -7.72 -0.78 -6.58
CA SER A 123 -8.41 -0.76 -5.28
C SER A 123 -9.73 -1.51 -5.27
N TYR A 124 -10.01 -2.37 -6.25
CA TYR A 124 -11.29 -3.09 -6.34
C TYR A 124 -11.62 -3.86 -5.04
N LEU A 125 -10.62 -4.49 -4.43
CA LEU A 125 -10.76 -5.27 -3.19
C LEU A 125 -10.84 -4.40 -1.92
N ASP A 126 -10.68 -3.08 -2.03
CA ASP A 126 -10.79 -2.18 -0.89
C ASP A 126 -12.24 -1.86 -0.51
N LEU A 127 -13.20 -2.16 -1.40
CA LEU A 127 -14.63 -1.95 -1.20
C LEU A 127 -15.39 -3.27 -1.01
N SER A 128 -16.51 -3.22 -0.29
CA SER A 128 -17.37 -4.40 -0.16
C SER A 128 -18.14 -4.67 -1.46
N ALA A 129 -18.61 -5.90 -1.65
CA ALA A 129 -19.46 -6.24 -2.80
C ALA A 129 -20.69 -5.31 -2.93
N GLN A 130 -21.31 -4.93 -1.81
CA GLN A 130 -22.43 -4.00 -1.80
C GLN A 130 -22.03 -2.58 -2.25
N ASP A 131 -20.87 -2.10 -1.82
CA ASP A 131 -20.35 -0.79 -2.26
C ASP A 131 -20.00 -0.80 -3.74
N LEU A 132 -19.48 -1.92 -4.23
CA LEU A 132 -19.17 -2.10 -5.64
C LEU A 132 -20.44 -2.17 -6.49
N GLU A 133 -21.49 -2.84 -6.03
CA GLU A 133 -22.73 -3.02 -6.78
C GLU A 133 -23.59 -1.76 -6.82
N PHE A 134 -23.85 -1.14 -5.65
CA PHE A 134 -24.82 -0.05 -5.53
C PHE A 134 -24.18 1.34 -5.40
N GLY A 135 -22.87 1.40 -5.20
CA GLY A 135 -22.18 2.64 -4.84
C GLY A 135 -22.58 3.15 -3.46
N PHE A 136 -22.20 4.39 -3.17
CA PHE A 136 -22.48 4.99 -1.86
C PHE A 136 -22.52 6.52 -1.90
N ASN A 137 -22.97 7.13 -0.80
CA ASN A 137 -23.10 8.58 -0.71
C ASN A 137 -21.78 9.28 -0.31
N GLU A 138 -21.81 10.60 -0.40
CA GLU A 138 -20.71 11.49 -0.05
C GLU A 138 -20.14 11.21 1.36
N THR A 139 -21.02 11.00 2.34
CA THR A 139 -20.62 10.73 3.73
C THR A 139 -19.79 9.46 3.84
N ARG A 140 -20.14 8.40 3.10
CA ARG A 140 -19.36 7.15 3.09
C ARG A 140 -18.02 7.33 2.38
N ARG A 141 -17.99 8.03 1.23
CA ARG A 141 -16.73 8.43 0.57
C ARG A 141 -15.80 9.14 1.55
N ASP A 142 -16.29 10.18 2.21
CA ASP A 142 -15.46 11.02 3.10
C ASP A 142 -14.90 10.21 4.28
N ARG A 143 -15.67 9.24 4.82
CA ARG A 143 -15.18 8.32 5.85
C ARG A 143 -14.07 7.39 5.33
N ILE A 144 -14.24 6.84 4.13
CA ILE A 144 -13.25 5.97 3.48
C ILE A 144 -11.95 6.74 3.27
N LEU A 145 -12.04 7.92 2.65
CA LEU A 145 -10.88 8.77 2.35
C LEU A 145 -10.19 9.29 3.60
N ARG A 146 -10.92 9.72 4.64
CA ARG A 146 -10.30 10.08 5.93
C ARG A 146 -9.57 8.92 6.59
N THR A 147 -10.14 7.72 6.51
CA THR A 147 -9.48 6.51 7.03
C THR A 147 -8.19 6.23 6.26
N PHE A 148 -8.23 6.34 4.93
CA PHE A 148 -7.06 6.20 4.08
C PHE A 148 -5.98 7.21 4.46
N VAL A 149 -6.31 8.50 4.46
CA VAL A 149 -5.35 9.57 4.75
C VAL A 149 -4.74 9.41 6.13
N ARG A 150 -5.55 9.14 7.15
CA ARG A 150 -5.07 8.93 8.53
C ARG A 150 -4.11 7.74 8.66
N ASN A 151 -4.37 6.67 7.92
CA ASN A 151 -3.58 5.44 8.06
C ASN A 151 -2.32 5.49 7.17
N ALA A 152 -2.38 6.14 6.01
CA ALA A 152 -1.28 6.21 5.06
C ALA A 152 -0.28 7.35 5.36
N TYR A 153 -0.74 8.47 5.94
CA TYR A 153 0.04 9.70 6.15
C TYR A 153 0.17 10.05 7.65
N TYR A 154 1.19 10.86 7.99
CA TYR A 154 1.47 11.28 9.37
C TYR A 154 1.16 12.76 9.65
N PHE A 155 1.35 13.64 8.66
CA PHE A 155 1.25 15.08 8.80
C PHE A 155 0.20 15.66 7.84
N HIS A 156 -0.31 16.86 8.15
CA HIS A 156 -1.21 17.62 7.27
C HIS A 156 -2.45 16.84 6.79
N LEU A 157 -3.01 15.99 7.66
CA LEU A 157 -4.07 15.05 7.28
C LEU A 157 -5.33 15.77 6.74
N ASN A 158 -5.65 16.95 7.28
CA ASN A 158 -6.83 17.71 6.86
C ASN A 158 -6.63 18.34 5.48
N GLU A 159 -5.44 18.88 5.23
CA GLU A 159 -5.04 19.49 3.96
C GLU A 159 -4.98 18.43 2.87
N ILE A 160 -4.29 17.31 3.13
CA ILE A 160 -4.21 16.17 2.18
C ILE A 160 -5.61 15.65 1.84
N PHE A 161 -6.46 15.42 2.85
CA PHE A 161 -7.83 14.98 2.62
C PHE A 161 -8.61 15.96 1.74
N SER A 162 -8.47 17.27 2.00
CA SER A 162 -9.16 18.31 1.23
C SER A 162 -8.66 18.39 -0.21
N THR A 163 -7.35 18.24 -0.43
CA THR A 163 -6.73 18.20 -1.76
C THR A 163 -7.19 16.97 -2.54
N LEU A 164 -7.16 15.77 -1.94
CA LEU A 164 -7.64 14.54 -2.59
C LEU A 164 -9.13 14.64 -2.94
N LYS A 165 -9.96 15.17 -2.03
CA LYS A 165 -11.38 15.40 -2.29
C LYS A 165 -11.57 16.35 -3.48
N ASN A 166 -10.79 17.42 -3.56
CA ASN A 166 -10.89 18.40 -4.64
C ASN A 166 -10.43 17.84 -5.99
N GLU A 167 -9.30 17.13 -6.02
CA GLU A 167 -8.70 16.59 -7.24
C GLU A 167 -9.61 15.54 -7.91
N TYR A 168 -10.19 14.64 -7.13
CA TYR A 168 -11.02 13.54 -7.64
C TYR A 168 -12.52 13.86 -7.63
N THR A 169 -12.88 15.15 -7.52
CA THR A 169 -14.25 15.58 -7.77
C THR A 169 -14.38 15.96 -9.24
N ASP A 170 -15.28 15.29 -9.96
CA ASP A 170 -15.66 15.70 -11.32
C ASP A 170 -16.52 16.97 -11.25
N TRP A 171 -15.87 18.11 -11.42
CA TRP A 171 -16.51 19.44 -11.37
C TRP A 171 -17.39 19.73 -12.60
N GLU A 172 -17.30 18.93 -13.67
CA GLU A 172 -18.18 19.07 -14.84
C GLU A 172 -19.59 18.53 -14.55
N ARG A 173 -19.74 17.70 -13.50
CA ARG A 173 -21.01 17.08 -13.10
C ARG A 173 -21.52 17.65 -11.76
N PRO A 174 -22.57 18.49 -11.76
CA PRO A 174 -23.06 19.12 -10.54
C PRO A 174 -23.81 18.16 -9.61
N VAL A 175 -24.35 17.06 -10.13
CA VAL A 175 -25.06 16.02 -9.36
C VAL A 175 -24.34 14.70 -9.52
N LEU A 176 -23.75 14.22 -8.42
CA LEU A 176 -23.04 12.96 -8.38
C LEU A 176 -23.96 11.84 -7.91
N SER A 177 -24.02 10.76 -8.69
CA SER A 177 -24.72 9.53 -8.29
C SER A 177 -23.89 8.71 -7.29
N ALA A 178 -24.52 7.72 -6.66
CA ALA A 178 -23.83 6.78 -5.76
C ALA A 178 -22.66 6.05 -6.44
N LEU A 179 -22.81 5.73 -7.73
CA LEU A 179 -21.77 5.10 -8.54
C LEU A 179 -20.62 6.05 -8.84
N ASN A 180 -20.89 7.35 -9.05
CA ASN A 180 -19.82 8.32 -9.25
C ASN A 180 -18.95 8.49 -8.00
N TYR A 181 -19.55 8.49 -6.81
CA TYR A 181 -18.77 8.49 -5.56
C TYR A 181 -17.94 7.21 -5.41
N ARG A 182 -18.48 6.04 -5.77
CA ARG A 182 -17.75 4.78 -5.78
C ARG A 182 -16.53 4.86 -6.71
N ASP A 183 -16.74 5.25 -7.96
CA ASP A 183 -15.71 5.26 -9.00
C ASP A 183 -14.58 6.24 -8.64
N ALA A 184 -14.92 7.46 -8.25
CA ALA A 184 -13.92 8.44 -7.78
C ALA A 184 -13.16 7.94 -6.54
N THR A 185 -13.82 7.21 -5.62
CA THR A 185 -13.14 6.62 -4.46
C THR A 185 -12.17 5.54 -4.89
N LEU A 186 -12.56 4.68 -5.84
CA LEU A 186 -11.69 3.64 -6.38
C LEU A 186 -10.46 4.25 -7.07
N GLU A 187 -10.62 5.35 -7.80
CA GLU A 187 -9.50 6.08 -8.40
C GLU A 187 -8.53 6.59 -7.33
N VAL A 188 -9.01 7.34 -6.33
CA VAL A 188 -8.15 7.86 -5.23
C VAL A 188 -7.37 6.74 -4.54
N LEU A 189 -8.04 5.63 -4.23
CA LEU A 189 -7.40 4.51 -3.53
C LEU A 189 -6.42 3.75 -4.42
N SER A 190 -6.74 3.55 -5.70
CA SER A 190 -5.84 2.89 -6.66
C SER A 190 -4.57 3.71 -6.80
N ASP A 191 -4.74 5.03 -6.92
CA ASP A 191 -3.64 5.96 -7.13
C ASP A 191 -2.74 6.04 -5.91
N GLY A 192 -3.35 6.21 -4.73
CA GLY A 192 -2.63 6.38 -3.48
C GLY A 192 -1.90 5.13 -2.97
N HIS A 193 -2.48 3.94 -3.11
CA HIS A 193 -1.85 2.71 -2.59
C HIS A 193 -0.90 2.03 -3.55
N THR A 194 -1.18 2.10 -4.85
CA THR A 194 -0.56 1.19 -5.83
C THR A 194 0.08 1.94 -6.99
N VAL A 195 -0.68 2.78 -7.70
CA VAL A 195 -0.19 3.43 -8.93
C VAL A 195 0.96 4.38 -8.62
N ALA A 196 0.77 5.37 -7.74
CA ALA A 196 1.79 6.37 -7.47
C ALA A 196 3.08 5.76 -6.88
N PRO A 197 3.02 4.83 -5.89
CA PRO A 197 4.21 4.14 -5.42
C PRO A 197 4.93 3.31 -6.49
N LEU A 198 4.19 2.60 -7.35
CA LEU A 198 4.81 1.76 -8.38
C LEU A 198 5.43 2.60 -9.50
N ILE A 199 4.75 3.66 -9.95
CA ILE A 199 5.28 4.63 -10.91
C ILE A 199 6.53 5.29 -10.34
N ARG A 200 6.54 5.61 -9.05
CA ARG A 200 7.71 6.17 -8.37
C ARG A 200 8.90 5.22 -8.38
N VAL A 201 8.72 3.93 -8.10
CA VAL A 201 9.81 2.94 -8.24
C VAL A 201 10.34 2.93 -9.66
N GLY A 202 9.45 2.87 -10.66
CA GLY A 202 9.83 2.88 -12.08
C GLY A 202 10.61 4.15 -12.49
N HIS A 203 10.19 5.30 -11.97
CA HIS A 203 10.84 6.59 -12.18
C HIS A 203 12.24 6.65 -11.54
N LEU A 204 12.35 6.28 -10.26
CA LEU A 204 13.63 6.27 -9.54
C LEU A 204 14.64 5.28 -10.18
N HIS A 205 14.15 4.11 -10.61
CA HIS A 205 14.96 3.14 -11.34
C HIS A 205 15.50 3.71 -12.66
N ALA A 206 14.65 4.40 -13.43
CA ALA A 206 15.03 5.03 -14.69
C ALA A 206 16.02 6.19 -14.50
N LEU A 207 15.85 7.01 -13.44
CA LEU A 207 16.77 8.11 -13.10
C LEU A 207 18.20 7.64 -12.82
N ARG A 208 18.38 6.37 -12.44
CA ARG A 208 19.70 5.75 -12.24
C ARG A 208 20.28 5.09 -13.48
N GLY A 209 19.61 5.21 -14.62
CA GLY A 209 20.03 4.59 -15.88
C GLY A 209 19.57 3.14 -16.04
N GLY A 210 18.69 2.66 -15.16
CA GLY A 210 18.07 1.35 -15.30
C GLY A 210 17.11 1.29 -16.49
N ARG A 211 17.07 0.14 -17.17
CA ARG A 211 16.12 -0.09 -18.29
C ARG A 211 14.76 -0.44 -17.73
N SER A 212 13.81 0.48 -17.86
CA SER A 212 12.44 0.35 -17.37
C SER A 212 11.43 0.23 -18.50
N TYR A 213 10.44 -0.65 -18.33
CA TYR A 213 9.28 -0.81 -19.20
C TYR A 213 8.00 -0.69 -18.36
N PHE A 214 7.02 0.06 -18.87
CA PHE A 214 5.73 0.23 -18.21
C PHE A 214 4.62 -0.41 -19.04
N LEU A 215 3.71 -1.13 -18.37
CA LEU A 215 2.53 -1.74 -18.96
C LEU A 215 1.27 -1.28 -18.22
N HIS A 216 0.22 -0.92 -18.98
CA HIS A 216 -1.12 -0.72 -18.44
C HIS A 216 -2.05 -1.80 -18.99
N PHE A 217 -2.49 -2.69 -18.12
CA PHE A 217 -3.39 -3.79 -18.44
C PHE A 217 -4.86 -3.34 -18.32
N ARG A 218 -5.50 -3.16 -19.47
CA ARG A 218 -6.89 -2.65 -19.56
C ARG A 218 -7.94 -3.73 -19.79
N HIS A 219 -7.55 -4.97 -20.05
CA HIS A 219 -8.50 -6.02 -20.36
C HIS A 219 -9.28 -6.43 -19.11
N GLN A 220 -10.61 -6.45 -19.23
CA GLN A 220 -11.51 -7.02 -18.23
C GLN A 220 -12.08 -8.32 -18.79
N THR A 221 -11.99 -9.40 -18.02
CA THR A 221 -12.52 -10.70 -18.44
C THR A 221 -14.04 -10.66 -18.55
N SER A 222 -14.59 -11.28 -19.59
CA SER A 222 -16.03 -11.39 -19.82
C SER A 222 -16.71 -12.46 -18.95
N GLU A 223 -15.93 -13.37 -18.37
CA GLU A 223 -16.44 -14.31 -17.37
C GLU A 223 -16.44 -13.63 -16.00
N ARG A 224 -17.56 -13.01 -15.59
CA ARG A 224 -17.81 -12.67 -14.17
C ARG A 224 -19.25 -12.25 -13.88
N ASP A 225 -19.80 -12.85 -12.83
CA ASP A 225 -21.17 -12.73 -12.30
C ASP A 225 -21.62 -11.36 -11.75
N TYR A 226 -20.81 -10.29 -11.77
CA TYR A 226 -21.16 -9.06 -11.02
C TYR A 226 -20.53 -7.78 -11.60
N TYR A 227 -21.00 -7.32 -12.77
CA TYR A 227 -20.80 -5.93 -13.20
C TYR A 227 -22.11 -5.36 -13.77
N PRO A 228 -22.65 -4.25 -13.23
CA PRO A 228 -23.63 -3.45 -13.96
C PRO A 228 -22.93 -2.66 -15.07
N GLN A 229 -23.55 -2.65 -16.25
CA GLN A 229 -23.22 -1.76 -17.37
C GLN A 229 -23.44 -0.29 -17.00
#